data_AF-A0A8X6QXX5-F1
#
_entry.id   AF-A0A8X6QXX5-F1
#
_cell.length_a   1.000
_cell.length_b   1.000
_cell.length_c   1.000
_cell.angle_alpha   90.00
_cell.angle_beta   90.00
_cell.angle_gamma   90.00
#
_symmetry.space_group_name_H-M   'P 1'
#
loop_
_entity.id
_entity.type
_entity.pdbx_description
1 polymer ?
#
loop_
_entity_poly.entity_id
_entity_poly.type
_entity_poly.pdbx_seq_one_letter_code
_entity_poly.pdbx_strand_id
1 'polypeptide(L)'
;MNDIISKYQKVFTPYDGVVEHNFIIGQHLEKTRRSHTDAFLVWLDISNAFGSIPHEVLFAALKNSGVDSDFLQLIKNIHINSSTRLISKEGLTEPIALLCGVKQGCPLSGPYSIWLSTIF
;
A
#
# COMPACT_ATOMS: atom_id res chain seq x y z
N MET A 1 -16.95 -1.53 4.32
CA MET A 1 -15.48 -1.41 4.19
C MET A 1 -14.77 -2.76 4.28
N ASN A 2 -15.25 -3.70 5.12
CA ASN A 2 -14.64 -5.02 5.30
C ASN A 2 -14.71 -5.97 4.08
N ASP A 3 -15.61 -5.76 3.12
CA ASP A 3 -15.70 -6.61 1.92
C ASP A 3 -14.81 -6.15 0.76
N ILE A 4 -14.14 -4.99 0.91
CA ILE A 4 -13.33 -4.39 -0.16
C ILE A 4 -11.84 -4.75 -0.01
N ILE A 5 -11.39 -4.92 1.23
CA ILE A 5 -10.00 -5.27 1.56
C ILE A 5 -9.94 -6.79 1.73
N SER A 6 -8.92 -7.42 1.16
CA SER A 6 -8.70 -8.87 1.32
C SER A 6 -8.66 -9.25 2.81
N LYS A 7 -9.31 -10.37 3.18
CA LYS A 7 -9.27 -10.90 4.55
C LYS A 7 -7.86 -11.22 5.06
N TYR A 8 -6.90 -11.37 4.14
CA TYR A 8 -5.49 -11.61 4.43
C TYR A 8 -4.67 -10.31 4.51
N GLN A 9 -5.22 -9.17 4.11
CA GLN A 9 -4.56 -7.88 4.29
C GLN A 9 -4.84 -7.36 5.70
N LYS A 10 -3.78 -7.27 6.50
CA LYS A 10 -3.86 -6.82 7.90
C LYS A 10 -3.25 -5.43 8.12
N VAL A 11 -2.70 -4.84 7.07
CA VAL A 11 -2.14 -3.49 7.07
C VAL A 11 -3.25 -2.47 7.37
N PHE A 12 -3.01 -1.57 8.33
CA PHE A 12 -3.97 -0.57 8.83
C PHE A 12 -5.32 -1.15 9.32
N THR A 13 -5.33 -2.41 9.76
CA THR A 13 -6.48 -3.02 10.44
C THR A 13 -6.32 -2.92 11.96
N PRO A 14 -7.39 -3.05 12.76
CA PRO A 14 -7.30 -3.02 14.22
C PRO A 14 -6.63 -4.26 14.84
N TYR A 15 -6.24 -5.25 14.04
CA TYR A 15 -5.64 -6.50 14.48
C TYR A 15 -4.11 -6.48 14.35
N ASP A 16 -3.43 -7.22 15.22
CA ASP A 16 -1.99 -7.46 15.07
C ASP A 16 -1.73 -8.48 13.96
N GLY A 17 -1.69 -7.98 12.73
CA GLY A 17 -1.45 -8.78 11.54
C GLY A 17 -0.07 -9.45 11.51
N VAL A 18 0.93 -8.86 12.18
CA VAL A 18 2.29 -9.40 12.22
C VAL A 18 2.31 -10.67 13.06
N VAL A 19 1.72 -10.62 14.25
CA VAL A 19 1.61 -11.79 15.13
C VAL A 19 0.75 -12.88 14.47
N GLU A 20 -0.40 -12.52 13.90
CA GLU A 20 -1.29 -13.48 13.25
C GLU A 20 -0.62 -14.20 12.07
N HIS A 21 -0.02 -13.46 11.14
CA HIS A 21 0.64 -14.06 9.96
C HIS A 21 1.87 -14.88 10.34
N ASN A 22 2.70 -14.41 11.27
CA ASN A 22 3.84 -15.18 11.76
C ASN A 22 3.40 -16.49 12.42
N PHE A 23 2.33 -16.46 13.20
CA PHE A 23 1.76 -17.66 13.80
C PHE A 23 1.27 -18.64 12.73
N ILE A 24 0.50 -18.18 11.74
CA ILE A 24 -0.04 -19.04 10.66
C ILE A 24 1.09 -19.69 9.84
N ILE A 25 2.09 -18.90 9.44
CA ILE A 25 3.27 -19.42 8.71
C ILE A 25 3.99 -20.47 9.57
N GLY A 26 4.23 -20.17 10.85
CA GLY A 26 4.87 -21.10 11.78
C GLY A 26 4.11 -22.42 11.93
N GLN A 27 2.78 -22.38 12.05
CA GLN A 27 1.95 -23.58 12.11
C GLN A 27 2.05 -24.42 10.82
N HIS A 28 2.10 -23.77 9.66
CA HIS A 28 2.21 -24.46 8.37
C HIS A 28 3.56 -25.15 8.20
N LEU A 29 4.65 -24.49 8.62
CA LEU A 29 5.99 -25.06 8.61
C LEU A 29 6.11 -26.24 9.59
N GLU A 30 5.57 -26.11 10.80
CA GLU A 30 5.54 -27.22 11.77
C GLU A 30 4.77 -28.43 11.25
N LYS A 31 3.61 -28.20 10.62
CA LYS A 31 2.82 -29.27 10.01
C LYS A 31 3.61 -29.99 8.92
N THR A 32 4.21 -29.24 8.01
CA THR A 32 5.04 -29.74 6.91
C THR A 32 6.20 -30.59 7.44
N ARG A 33 6.89 -30.10 8.49
CA ARG A 33 7.98 -30.82 9.16
C ARG A 33 7.53 -32.16 9.74
N ARG A 34 6.32 -32.22 10.32
CA ARG A 34 5.75 -33.45 10.91
C ARG A 34 5.26 -34.44 9.84
N SER A 35 4.75 -33.95 8.72
CA SER A 35 4.27 -34.79 7.62
C SER A 35 5.36 -35.24 6.66
N HIS A 36 6.62 -34.80 6.84
CA HIS A 36 7.74 -35.08 5.93
C HIS A 36 7.42 -34.73 4.47
N THR A 37 6.69 -33.64 4.26
CA THR A 37 6.37 -33.10 2.94
C THR A 37 7.22 -31.86 2.67
N ASP A 38 7.34 -31.47 1.41
CA ASP A 38 8.03 -30.23 1.04
C ASP A 38 7.09 -29.02 1.17
N ALA A 39 7.64 -27.86 1.53
CA ALA A 39 6.96 -26.58 1.44
C ALA A 39 7.91 -25.51 0.90
N PHE A 40 7.35 -24.58 0.13
CA PHE A 40 8.05 -23.42 -0.41
C PHE A 40 7.45 -22.15 0.16
N LEU A 41 8.29 -21.29 0.72
CA LEU A 41 7.90 -19.99 1.23
C LEU A 41 8.52 -18.90 0.35
N VAL A 42 7.68 -18.04 -0.20
CA VAL A 42 8.09 -16.92 -1.05
C VAL A 42 7.84 -15.62 -0.28
N TRP A 43 8.91 -14.87 -0.05
CA TRP A 43 8.85 -13.52 0.52
C TRP A 43 8.93 -12.52 -0.63
N LEU A 44 7.94 -11.63 -0.68
CA LEU A 44 7.90 -10.55 -1.67
C LEU A 44 7.94 -9.21 -0.96
N ASP A 45 8.90 -8.38 -1.34
CA ASP A 45 9.04 -7.01 -0.86
C ASP A 45 8.95 -6.05 -2.05
N ILE A 46 8.04 -5.07 -1.97
CA ILE A 46 7.91 -4.03 -2.98
C ILE A 46 8.76 -2.83 -2.54
N SER A 47 9.86 -2.59 -3.26
CA SER A 47 10.72 -1.45 -3.01
C SER A 47 9.94 -0.13 -3.09
N ASN A 48 10.01 0.68 -2.03
CA ASN A 48 9.35 1.98 -1.95
C ASN A 48 7.85 1.94 -2.33
N ALA A 49 7.08 0.97 -1.83
CA ALA A 49 5.67 0.76 -2.21
C ALA A 49 4.81 2.04 -2.22
N PHE A 50 4.93 2.87 -1.19
CA PHE A 50 4.18 4.13 -1.10
C PHE A 50 4.74 5.26 -1.94
N GLY A 51 6.04 5.26 -2.26
CA GLY A 51 6.64 6.30 -3.10
C GLY A 51 6.68 5.95 -4.58
N SER A 52 6.45 4.69 -4.95
CA SER A 52 6.54 4.19 -6.32
C SER A 52 5.18 3.96 -7.00
N ILE A 53 4.08 3.92 -6.24
CA ILE A 53 2.74 3.69 -6.79
C ILE A 53 2.36 4.76 -7.83
N PRO A 54 2.08 4.40 -9.10
CA PRO A 54 1.57 5.36 -10.08
C PRO A 54 0.20 5.89 -9.66
N HIS A 55 -0.03 7.20 -9.83
CA HIS A 55 -1.30 7.83 -9.43
C HIS A 55 -2.52 7.23 -10.15
N GLU A 56 -2.35 6.81 -11.41
CA GLU A 56 -3.42 6.15 -12.18
C GLU A 56 -3.87 4.83 -11.53
N VAL A 57 -2.93 4.02 -11.04
CA VAL A 57 -3.21 2.75 -10.36
C VAL A 57 -3.93 3.02 -9.05
N LEU A 58 -3.48 4.03 -8.30
CA LEU A 58 -4.13 4.45 -7.06
C LEU A 58 -5.59 4.86 -7.32
N PHE A 59 -5.84 5.69 -8.33
CA PHE A 59 -7.19 6.16 -8.64
C PHE A 59 -8.08 5.03 -9.15
N ALA A 60 -7.54 4.11 -9.95
CA ALA A 60 -8.26 2.94 -10.41
C ALA A 60 -8.66 2.03 -9.24
N ALA A 61 -7.73 1.74 -8.32
CA ALA A 61 -7.99 0.94 -7.13
C ALA A 61 -9.09 1.56 -6.26
N LEU A 62 -9.01 2.87 -5.97
CA LEU A 62 -10.02 3.59 -5.19
C LEU A 62 -11.39 3.58 -5.89
N LYS A 63 -11.42 3.78 -7.21
CA LYS A 63 -12.67 3.73 -7.99
C LYS A 63 -13.31 2.34 -7.94
N ASN A 64 -12.53 1.29 -8.16
CA ASN A 64 -13.00 -0.10 -8.15
C ASN A 64 -13.46 -0.55 -6.75
N SER A 65 -12.94 0.12 -5.72
CA SER A 65 -13.32 -0.08 -4.32
C SER A 65 -14.66 0.54 -3.94
N GLY A 66 -15.34 1.23 -4.87
CA GLY A 66 -16.64 1.86 -4.62
C GLY A 66 -16.53 3.18 -3.86
N VAL A 67 -15.37 3.84 -3.89
CA VAL A 67 -15.22 5.19 -3.36
C VAL A 67 -16.06 6.16 -4.20
N ASP A 68 -16.81 7.02 -3.51
CA ASP A 68 -17.65 8.04 -4.12
C ASP A 68 -16.87 8.95 -5.09
N SER A 69 -17.52 9.37 -6.18
CA SER A 69 -16.88 10.15 -7.24
C SER A 69 -16.36 11.51 -6.77
N ASP A 70 -17.06 12.18 -5.85
CA ASP A 70 -16.67 13.49 -5.35
C ASP A 70 -15.43 13.35 -4.46
N PHE A 71 -15.39 12.30 -3.63
CA PHE A 71 -14.20 12.01 -2.81
C PHE A 71 -13.00 11.58 -3.67
N LEU A 72 -13.23 10.77 -4.71
CA LEU A 72 -12.18 10.41 -5.66
C LEU A 72 -11.63 11.65 -6.38
N GLN A 73 -12.50 12.59 -6.76
CA GLN A 73 -12.08 13.84 -7.39
C GLN A 73 -11.26 14.70 -6.44
N LEU A 74 -11.63 14.77 -5.16
CA LEU A 74 -10.83 15.43 -4.13
C LEU A 74 -9.42 14.82 -4.03
N ILE A 75 -9.32 13.49 -3.99
CA ILE A 75 -8.02 12.79 -3.96
C ILE A 75 -7.21 13.10 -5.22
N LYS A 76 -7.82 13.06 -6.41
CA LYS A 76 -7.14 13.43 -7.66
C LYS A 76 -6.58 14.84 -7.61
N ASN A 77 -7.35 15.80 -7.11
CA ASN A 77 -6.92 17.20 -6.99
C ASN A 77 -5.72 17.38 -6.04
N ILE A 78 -5.53 16.48 -5.06
CA ILE A 78 -4.36 16.51 -4.16
C ILE A 78 -3.07 16.10 -4.88
N HIS A 79 -3.17 15.31 -5.94
CA HIS A 79 -2.03 14.71 -6.65
C HIS A 79 -1.75 15.33 -8.02
N ILE A 80 -2.77 15.80 -8.74
CA ILE A 80 -2.63 16.44 -10.05
C ILE A 80 -1.74 17.69 -9.94
N ASN A 81 -0.78 17.82 -10.86
CA ASN A 81 0.17 18.94 -10.93
C ASN A 81 0.93 19.19 -9.62
N SER A 82 1.04 18.19 -8.75
CA SER A 82 1.80 18.32 -7.52
C SER A 82 3.30 18.31 -7.82
N SER A 83 4.04 19.24 -7.22
CA SER A 83 5.51 19.27 -7.25
C SER A 83 6.07 19.43 -5.84
N THR A 84 7.30 18.98 -5.63
CA THR A 84 8.08 19.25 -4.42
C THR A 84 9.33 20.05 -4.75
N ARG A 85 9.90 20.73 -3.75
CA ARG A 85 11.21 21.37 -3.84
C ARG A 85 12.02 20.98 -2.62
N LEU A 86 13.31 20.77 -2.79
CA LEU A 86 14.21 20.45 -1.70
C LEU A 86 14.97 21.72 -1.29
N ILE A 87 15.26 21.86 0.00
CA ILE A 87 16.11 22.93 0.52
C ILE A 87 17.47 22.32 0.81
N SER A 88 18.51 22.80 0.15
CA SER A 88 19.90 22.44 0.39
C SER A 88 20.71 23.66 0.84
N LYS A 89 22.01 23.47 1.10
CA LYS A 89 22.93 24.58 1.43
C LYS A 89 23.04 25.59 0.28
N GLU A 90 22.79 25.15 -0.95
CA GLU A 90 22.82 25.97 -2.16
C GLU A 90 21.48 26.70 -2.43
N GLY A 91 20.44 26.45 -1.62
CA GLY A 91 19.12 27.09 -1.75
C GLY A 91 17.99 26.10 -2.08
N LEU A 92 16.91 26.60 -2.67
CA LEU A 92 15.78 25.79 -3.12
C LEU A 92 16.08 25.16 -4.49
N THR A 93 15.73 23.89 -4.66
CA THR A 93 15.76 23.25 -5.98
C THR A 93 14.66 23.80 -6.89
N GLU A 94 14.82 23.57 -8.19
CA GLU A 94 13.71 23.64 -9.13
C GLU A 94 12.57 22.69 -8.74
N PRO A 95 11.31 22.95 -9.18
CA PRO A 95 10.20 22.05 -8.92
C PRO A 95 10.49 20.66 -9.47
N ILE A 96 10.33 19.65 -8.61
CA ILE A 96 10.36 18.25 -8.97
C ILE A 96 8.91 17.79 -9.05
N ALA A 97 8.45 17.41 -10.25
CA ALA A 97 7.10 16.91 -10.44
C ALA A 97 6.90 15.57 -9.70
N LEU A 98 5.79 15.44 -8.97
CA LEU A 98 5.40 14.21 -8.29
C LEU A 98 4.47 13.41 -9.21
N LEU A 99 5.03 12.45 -9.93
CA LEU A 99 4.31 11.61 -10.89
C LEU A 99 3.80 10.29 -10.29
N CYS A 100 4.35 9.91 -9.15
CA CYS A 100 4.00 8.71 -8.42
C CYS A 100 4.14 8.94 -6.91
N GLY A 101 3.63 7.98 -6.17
CA GLY A 101 3.71 7.94 -4.73
C GLY A 101 2.67 8.79 -4.02
N VAL A 102 2.55 8.51 -2.73
CA VAL A 102 1.71 9.26 -1.79
C VAL A 102 2.60 10.12 -0.91
N LYS A 103 2.09 11.29 -0.52
CA LYS A 103 2.83 12.22 0.35
C LYS A 103 3.08 11.54 1.71
N GLN A 104 4.33 11.54 2.17
CA GLN A 104 4.67 10.98 3.49
C GLN A 104 3.96 11.77 4.59
N GLY A 105 3.50 11.07 5.63
CA GLY A 105 2.68 11.67 6.69
C GLY A 105 1.26 12.04 6.27
N CYS A 106 0.83 11.66 5.05
CA CYS A 106 -0.56 11.87 4.63
C CYS A 106 -1.50 10.98 5.45
N PRO A 107 -2.55 11.56 6.08
CA PRO A 107 -3.57 10.78 6.80
C PRO A 107 -4.33 9.78 5.91
N LEU A 108 -4.24 9.94 4.59
CA LEU A 108 -4.88 9.06 3.62
C LEU A 108 -4.06 7.79 3.30
N SER A 109 -2.90 7.59 3.94
CA SER A 109 -2.07 6.38 3.77
C SER A 109 -2.84 5.08 4.04
N GLY A 110 -3.74 5.09 5.03
CA GLY A 110 -4.65 3.98 5.33
C GLY A 110 -5.58 3.65 4.14
N PRO A 111 -6.45 4.58 3.71
CA PRO A 111 -7.27 4.41 2.52
C PRO A 111 -6.49 4.00 1.26
N TYR A 112 -5.27 4.49 1.07
CA TYR A 112 -4.45 4.14 -0.09
C TYR A 112 -3.99 2.68 -0.09
N SER A 113 -3.87 2.02 1.08
CA SER A 113 -3.47 0.62 1.18
C SER A 113 -4.37 -0.35 0.40
N ILE A 114 -5.56 0.08 0.00
CA ILE A 114 -6.49 -0.67 -0.84
C ILE A 114 -5.87 -1.11 -2.18
N TRP A 115 -4.90 -0.35 -2.69
CA TRP A 115 -4.19 -0.70 -3.91
C TRP A 115 -3.40 -2.00 -3.78
N LEU A 116 -2.94 -2.34 -2.56
CA LEU A 116 -2.22 -3.60 -2.30
C LEU A 116 -3.13 -4.80 -2.55
N SER A 117 -4.42 -4.70 -2.21
CA SER A 117 -5.43 -5.72 -2.52
C SER A 117 -5.78 -5.81 -4.01
N THR A 118 -5.30 -4.88 -4.85
CA THR A 118 -5.43 -4.97 -6.31
C THR A 118 -4.25 -5.74 -6.92
N ILE A 119 -3.12 -5.84 -6.22
CA ILE A 119 -1.90 -6.53 -6.67
C ILE A 119 -1.79 -7.94 -6.07
N PHE A 120 -2.35 -8.16 -4.87
CA PHE A 120 -2.32 -9.40 -4.10
C PHE A 120 -3.72 -9.89 -3.74
#